data_AF-A0A812PQV0-F1
#
_entry.id   AF-A0A812PQV0-F1
#
_cell.length_a   1.000
_cell.length_b   1.000
_cell.length_c   1.000
_cell.angle_alpha   90.00
_cell.angle_beta   90.00
_cell.angle_gamma   90.00
#
_symmetry.space_group_name_H-M   'P 1'
#
loop_
_entity.id
_entity.type
_entity.pdbx_description
1 polymer ?
#
loop_
_entity_poly.entity_id
_entity_poly.type
_entity_poly.pdbx_seq_one_letter_code
_entity_poly.pdbx_strand_id
1 'polypeptide(L)'
;MLSAKPENADGSTDGAPGVKDMPCQQRPLATPCRSEPSKLPMVKRERVETENGSESQAAGPSSEPLAKRPRRQQTRQDRPSEQSWGGVSTLRVQTQELLALAAKARIRRMIQPKIRRTDLNVPDFVKKHWDSGTKAKDELAQMLKDANFEREALMIVVKKEKYSMTVEEGWFAEEELRDELGWSATKIAGAIKHCMANKETHVRSNLYDGALEYWVKIRGGPVVMPENFCKNLGGVEQRALADKKDANKAEDDTKNAKFTQTAEALNKYIDSLNTRSGKLRGLVNDLRKNYSAQETSKPIADLEKEIQALDYHYELCVEAKTKGELEGLKQELLA
;
A
#
# COMPACT_ATOMS: atom_id res chain seq x y z
N MET A 1 -14.11 -46.39 69.12
CA MET A 1 -15.34 -45.62 68.85
C MET A 1 -15.52 -45.55 67.34
N LEU A 2 -16.63 -46.16 66.85
CA LEU A 2 -17.42 -45.86 65.64
C LEU A 2 -16.64 -45.78 64.31
N SER A 3 -16.63 -46.81 63.45
CA SER A 3 -17.70 -47.25 62.52
C SER A 3 -18.18 -46.18 61.53
N ALA A 4 -17.91 -46.38 60.22
CA ALA A 4 -18.89 -46.29 59.10
C ALA A 4 -18.23 -46.41 57.70
N LYS A 5 -18.53 -47.50 56.98
CA LYS A 5 -18.95 -47.50 55.56
C LYS A 5 -20.47 -47.16 55.52
N PRO A 6 -21.21 -47.06 54.39
CA PRO A 6 -20.94 -47.12 52.93
C PRO A 6 -21.56 -45.89 52.19
N GLU A 7 -21.65 -45.73 50.85
CA GLU A 7 -22.71 -46.25 49.97
C GLU A 7 -22.53 -45.79 48.50
N ASN A 8 -22.92 -46.67 47.59
CA ASN A 8 -23.17 -46.43 46.18
C ASN A 8 -24.43 -45.58 45.98
N ALA A 9 -24.47 -44.79 44.90
CA ALA A 9 -25.74 -44.40 44.28
C ALA A 9 -25.59 -44.35 42.75
N ASP A 10 -26.19 -45.33 42.10
CA ASP A 10 -26.64 -45.28 40.71
C ASP A 10 -27.62 -44.10 40.52
N GLY A 11 -27.52 -43.43 39.37
CA GLY A 11 -28.39 -42.30 39.03
C GLY A 11 -28.46 -42.10 37.53
N SER A 12 -29.17 -43.02 36.86
CA SER A 12 -29.73 -42.85 35.52
C SER A 12 -30.76 -41.73 35.50
N THR A 13 -30.64 -40.76 34.59
CA THR A 13 -31.79 -40.07 34.01
C THR A 13 -31.50 -39.59 32.60
N ASP A 14 -32.27 -40.15 31.67
CA ASP A 14 -32.61 -39.63 30.36
C ASP A 14 -33.02 -38.15 30.42
N GLY A 15 -32.66 -37.39 29.38
CA GLY A 15 -33.11 -36.01 29.26
C GLY A 15 -32.59 -35.32 28.01
N ALA A 16 -33.05 -35.76 26.84
CA ALA A 16 -32.91 -35.01 25.60
C ALA A 16 -33.62 -33.64 25.69
N PRO A 17 -32.94 -32.50 25.47
CA PRO A 17 -33.65 -31.26 25.24
C PRO A 17 -33.98 -31.12 23.75
N GLY A 18 -35.29 -31.07 23.49
CA GLY A 18 -35.88 -30.91 22.17
C GLY A 18 -35.34 -29.71 21.41
N VAL A 19 -35.16 -29.95 20.11
CA VAL A 19 -34.96 -28.94 19.07
C VAL A 19 -36.19 -28.03 19.08
N LYS A 20 -36.02 -26.80 19.58
CA LYS A 20 -37.02 -25.74 19.42
C LYS A 20 -36.84 -25.14 18.04
N ASP A 21 -37.84 -25.32 17.19
CA ASP A 21 -37.99 -24.59 15.93
C ASP A 21 -37.88 -23.08 16.19
N MET A 22 -36.87 -22.45 15.60
CA MET A 22 -36.78 -21.00 15.53
C MET A 22 -37.73 -20.51 14.43
N PRO A 23 -38.72 -19.64 14.74
CA PRO A 23 -39.45 -18.94 13.71
C PRO A 23 -38.50 -17.96 12.99
N CYS A 24 -38.41 -18.12 11.68
CA CYS A 24 -37.70 -17.22 10.78
C CYS A 24 -38.29 -15.81 10.91
N GLN A 25 -37.63 -14.93 11.66
CA GLN A 25 -38.04 -13.52 11.73
C GLN A 25 -37.78 -12.87 10.37
N GLN A 26 -38.87 -12.55 9.66
CA GLN A 26 -38.85 -11.69 8.49
C GLN A 26 -38.34 -10.30 8.92
N ARG A 27 -37.17 -9.91 8.42
CA ARG A 27 -36.68 -8.53 8.52
C ARG A 27 -37.54 -7.63 7.62
N PRO A 28 -37.99 -6.46 8.09
CA PRO A 28 -38.58 -5.46 7.21
C PRO A 28 -37.52 -4.92 6.24
N LEU A 29 -37.83 -4.95 4.95
CA LEU A 29 -37.03 -4.38 3.87
C LEU A 29 -36.96 -2.86 4.04
N ALA A 30 -35.76 -2.34 4.29
CA ALA A 30 -35.47 -0.92 4.16
C ALA A 30 -35.28 -0.60 2.68
N THR A 31 -36.23 0.12 2.10
CA THR A 31 -36.18 0.71 0.76
C THR A 31 -35.17 1.85 0.71
N PRO A 32 -34.31 1.95 -0.32
CA PRO A 32 -33.76 3.23 -0.74
C PRO A 32 -34.67 3.85 -1.81
N CYS A 33 -35.22 5.02 -1.50
CA CYS A 33 -35.90 5.88 -2.46
C CYS A 33 -34.95 6.27 -3.61
N ARG A 34 -35.34 5.93 -4.83
CA ARG A 34 -34.73 6.39 -6.08
C ARG A 34 -35.10 7.86 -6.27
N SER A 35 -34.18 8.78 -6.00
CA SER A 35 -34.33 10.19 -6.36
C SER A 35 -34.00 10.40 -7.84
N GLU A 36 -34.91 11.07 -8.55
CA GLU A 36 -34.76 11.47 -9.95
C GLU A 36 -33.67 12.52 -10.14
N PRO A 37 -32.98 12.55 -11.31
CA PRO A 37 -31.99 13.57 -11.61
C PRO A 37 -32.66 14.91 -11.95
N SER A 38 -32.46 15.92 -11.09
CA SER A 38 -32.89 17.28 -11.38
C SER A 38 -32.02 17.87 -12.50
N LYS A 39 -32.71 18.35 -13.55
CA LYS A 39 -32.13 19.16 -14.61
C LYS A 39 -31.80 20.54 -14.04
N LEU A 40 -30.53 20.91 -14.02
CA LEU A 40 -30.10 22.30 -13.83
C LEU A 40 -29.60 22.91 -15.15
N PRO A 41 -29.90 24.20 -15.41
CA PRO A 41 -29.58 24.86 -16.66
C PRO A 41 -28.10 25.27 -16.75
N MET A 42 -27.55 25.13 -17.96
CA MET A 42 -26.23 25.63 -18.35
C MET A 42 -26.13 27.15 -18.17
N VAL A 43 -25.24 27.60 -17.29
CA VAL A 43 -24.81 29.00 -17.21
C VAL A 43 -23.59 29.20 -18.11
N LYS A 44 -23.73 30.14 -19.06
CA LYS A 44 -22.67 30.64 -19.94
C LYS A 44 -21.50 31.19 -19.11
N ARG A 45 -20.28 30.71 -19.38
CA ARG A 45 -19.05 31.35 -18.93
C ARG A 45 -18.71 32.49 -19.89
N GLU A 46 -18.79 33.72 -19.39
CA GLU A 46 -18.14 34.88 -20.00
C GLU A 46 -16.62 34.79 -19.81
N ARG A 47 -15.92 35.13 -20.90
CA ARG A 47 -14.48 35.14 -21.05
C ARG A 47 -13.99 36.51 -20.59
N VAL A 48 -13.32 36.58 -19.45
CA VAL A 48 -12.59 37.78 -19.04
C VAL A 48 -11.19 37.69 -19.62
N GLU A 49 -10.89 38.64 -20.50
CA GLU A 49 -9.57 38.93 -21.05
C GLU A 49 -8.73 39.58 -19.95
N THR A 50 -7.51 39.10 -19.73
CA THR A 50 -6.49 39.85 -19.00
C THR A 50 -5.38 40.23 -19.96
N GLU A 51 -5.20 41.55 -20.05
CA GLU A 51 -4.26 42.26 -20.89
C GLU A 51 -2.81 42.13 -20.40
N ASN A 52 -1.94 42.39 -21.38
CA ASN A 52 -0.49 42.47 -21.32
C ASN A 52 0.05 43.67 -20.54
N GLY A 53 1.33 43.56 -20.16
CA GLY A 53 2.25 44.66 -19.86
C GLY A 53 2.91 44.47 -18.50
N SER A 54 4.21 44.63 -18.30
CA SER A 54 5.34 45.08 -19.12
C SER A 54 6.58 44.82 -18.24
N GLU A 55 7.63 44.19 -18.77
CA GLU A 55 8.92 44.83 -19.04
C GLU A 55 9.60 45.49 -17.83
N SER A 56 10.73 44.93 -17.39
CA SER A 56 11.92 45.70 -16.98
C SER A 56 13.14 44.78 -16.85
N GLN A 57 14.13 45.10 -17.68
CA GLN A 57 15.49 44.59 -17.68
C GLN A 57 16.27 45.16 -16.48
N ALA A 58 17.15 44.37 -15.89
CA ALA A 58 18.33 44.91 -15.21
C ALA A 58 19.47 43.89 -15.28
N ALA A 59 20.65 44.42 -15.62
CA ALA A 59 21.84 43.72 -16.05
C ALA A 59 22.83 43.47 -14.89
N GLY A 60 23.43 42.27 -14.87
CA GLY A 60 24.80 41.93 -14.39
C GLY A 60 25.24 42.33 -12.96
N PRO A 61 26.47 41.97 -12.51
CA PRO A 61 27.54 41.27 -13.23
C PRO A 61 28.23 40.11 -12.45
N SER A 62 28.97 39.30 -13.22
CA SER A 62 30.36 38.86 -13.00
C SER A 62 30.79 38.08 -11.74
N SER A 63 31.55 37.02 -12.06
CA SER A 63 32.76 36.47 -11.43
C SER A 63 32.62 35.65 -10.15
N GLU A 64 32.79 34.33 -10.30
CA GLU A 64 33.57 33.52 -9.34
C GLU A 64 34.32 32.35 -10.02
N PRO A 65 35.43 31.87 -9.43
CA PRO A 65 36.58 31.37 -10.16
C PRO A 65 36.63 29.85 -10.38
N LEU A 66 37.15 29.46 -11.55
CA LEU A 66 37.57 28.09 -11.86
C LEU A 66 38.68 27.62 -10.91
N ALA A 67 38.32 26.70 -10.01
CA ALA A 67 39.29 25.91 -9.24
C ALA A 67 40.02 24.91 -10.15
N LYS A 68 41.35 25.09 -10.21
CA LYS A 68 42.30 24.26 -10.97
C LYS A 68 42.31 22.82 -10.43
N ARG A 69 41.84 21.87 -11.24
CA ARG A 69 42.07 20.43 -10.99
C ARG A 69 43.54 20.07 -11.25
N PRO A 70 44.20 19.30 -10.35
CA PRO A 70 45.58 18.86 -10.54
C PRO A 70 45.68 17.86 -11.70
N ARG A 71 46.55 18.20 -12.63
CA ARG A 71 46.96 17.45 -13.83
C ARG A 71 47.68 16.16 -13.39
N ARG A 72 46.94 15.05 -13.32
CA ARG A 72 47.51 13.71 -13.07
C ARG A 72 48.40 13.34 -14.26
N GLN A 73 49.71 13.33 -14.03
CA GLN A 73 50.71 12.84 -14.98
C GLN A 73 50.46 11.35 -15.20
N GLN A 74 49.80 10.99 -16.30
CA GLN A 74 49.82 9.63 -16.81
C GLN A 74 51.14 9.42 -17.53
N THR A 75 51.95 8.55 -16.95
CA THR A 75 53.10 7.90 -17.57
C THR A 75 52.65 7.26 -18.88
N ARG A 76 53.18 7.81 -19.96
CA ARG A 76 53.05 7.34 -21.34
C ARG A 76 53.85 6.04 -21.44
N GLN A 77 53.21 4.91 -21.14
CA GLN A 77 53.76 3.60 -21.49
C GLN A 77 53.52 3.34 -22.98
N ASP A 78 54.55 2.81 -23.60
CA ASP A 78 54.72 2.60 -25.02
C ASP A 78 53.51 1.90 -25.65
N ARG A 79 53.01 2.53 -26.71
CA ARG A 79 51.98 1.99 -27.60
C ARG A 79 52.72 1.05 -28.56
N PRO A 80 52.59 -0.29 -28.45
CA PRO A 80 53.19 -1.18 -29.42
C PRO A 80 52.56 -0.92 -30.79
N SER A 81 53.43 -0.76 -31.77
CA SER A 81 53.14 -0.52 -33.18
C SER A 81 52.08 -1.49 -33.70
N GLU A 82 51.07 -0.92 -34.37
CA GLU A 82 50.04 -1.61 -35.13
C GLU A 82 50.68 -2.55 -36.16
N GLN A 83 50.81 -3.82 -35.80
CA GLN A 83 51.04 -4.90 -36.74
C GLN A 83 49.73 -5.66 -36.94
N SER A 84 49.18 -5.51 -38.15
CA SER A 84 48.42 -6.54 -38.86
C SER A 84 47.13 -7.05 -38.20
N TRP A 85 46.01 -6.38 -38.50
CA TRP A 85 44.64 -6.90 -38.32
C TRP A 85 44.29 -7.99 -39.34
N GLY A 86 45.12 -9.02 -39.45
CA GLY A 86 44.88 -10.22 -40.25
C GLY A 86 44.17 -11.34 -39.49
N GLY A 87 43.26 -11.02 -38.55
CA GLY A 87 42.75 -11.96 -37.54
C GLY A 87 41.24 -11.92 -37.27
N VAL A 88 40.42 -11.58 -38.26
CA VAL A 88 38.95 -11.50 -38.06
C VAL A 88 38.32 -12.90 -37.88
N SER A 89 38.98 -13.96 -38.35
CA SER A 89 38.44 -15.33 -38.29
C SER A 89 38.66 -16.04 -36.95
N THR A 90 39.74 -15.75 -36.21
CA THR A 90 40.01 -16.36 -34.90
C THR A 90 39.15 -15.78 -33.77
N LEU A 91 38.72 -14.51 -33.88
CA LEU A 91 37.82 -13.87 -32.91
C LEU A 91 36.41 -14.49 -32.87
N ARG A 92 35.91 -14.99 -34.01
CA ARG A 92 34.60 -15.68 -34.06
C ARG A 92 34.63 -17.05 -33.40
N VAL A 93 35.73 -17.78 -33.54
CA VAL A 93 35.91 -19.09 -32.89
C VAL A 93 35.99 -18.91 -31.36
N GLN A 94 36.71 -17.89 -30.88
CA GLN A 94 36.81 -17.59 -29.44
C GLN A 94 35.48 -17.16 -28.81
N THR A 95 34.65 -16.40 -29.53
CA THR A 95 33.33 -16.00 -29.02
C THR A 95 32.36 -17.19 -28.94
N GLN A 96 32.40 -18.12 -29.90
CA GLN A 96 31.58 -19.33 -29.87
C GLN A 96 32.01 -20.28 -28.72
N GLU A 97 33.31 -20.40 -28.46
CA GLU A 97 33.84 -21.17 -27.33
C GLU A 97 33.45 -20.58 -25.98
N LEU A 98 33.49 -19.25 -25.83
CA LEU A 98 33.02 -18.54 -24.64
C LEU A 98 31.52 -18.77 -24.39
N LEU A 99 30.71 -18.74 -25.45
CA LEU A 99 29.28 -19.04 -25.37
C LEU A 99 29.03 -20.51 -24.97
N ALA A 100 29.79 -21.44 -25.53
CA ALA A 100 29.69 -22.86 -25.18
C ALA A 100 30.09 -23.11 -23.71
N LEU A 101 31.15 -22.47 -23.22
CA LEU A 101 31.57 -22.54 -21.81
C LEU A 101 30.52 -21.91 -20.88
N ALA A 102 29.94 -20.78 -21.25
CA ALA A 102 28.87 -20.13 -20.49
C ALA A 102 27.60 -21.00 -20.42
N ALA A 103 27.19 -21.61 -21.54
CA ALA A 103 26.07 -22.54 -21.59
C ALA A 103 26.33 -23.78 -20.71
N LYS A 104 27.53 -24.36 -20.79
CA LYS A 104 27.93 -25.51 -19.96
C LYS A 104 27.93 -25.17 -18.47
N ALA A 105 28.39 -23.98 -18.09
CA ALA A 105 28.35 -23.51 -16.71
C ALA A 105 26.91 -23.33 -16.20
N ARG A 106 26.00 -22.81 -17.04
CA ARG A 106 24.58 -22.67 -16.71
C ARG A 106 23.90 -24.02 -16.50
N ILE A 107 24.11 -24.97 -17.41
CA ILE A 107 23.57 -26.33 -17.30
C ILE A 107 24.07 -27.00 -16.02
N ARG A 108 25.35 -26.85 -15.67
CA ARG A 108 25.90 -27.35 -14.39
C ARG A 108 25.18 -26.78 -13.18
N ARG A 109 24.87 -25.47 -13.16
CA ARG A 109 24.09 -24.84 -12.08
C ARG A 109 22.64 -25.34 -12.03
N MET A 110 22.05 -25.68 -13.18
CA MET A 110 20.69 -26.21 -13.25
C MET A 110 20.58 -27.68 -12.80
N ILE A 111 21.61 -28.48 -13.07
CA ILE A 111 21.64 -29.92 -12.75
C ILE A 111 22.16 -30.18 -11.33
N GLN A 112 22.88 -29.22 -10.74
CA GLN A 112 23.37 -29.37 -9.36
C GLN A 112 22.17 -29.58 -8.42
N PRO A 113 22.11 -30.71 -7.68
CA PRO A 113 21.03 -30.93 -6.74
C PRO A 113 20.97 -29.75 -5.79
N LYS A 114 19.79 -29.18 -5.59
CA LYS A 114 19.59 -28.05 -4.68
C LYS A 114 19.91 -28.52 -3.27
N ILE A 115 21.17 -28.38 -2.85
CA ILE A 115 21.59 -28.59 -1.48
C ILE A 115 20.82 -27.58 -0.65
N ARG A 116 19.95 -28.07 0.23
CA ARG A 116 19.25 -27.19 1.17
C ARG A 116 20.31 -26.53 2.02
N ARG A 117 20.29 -25.20 2.04
CA ARG A 117 21.15 -24.37 2.87
C ARG A 117 20.98 -24.75 4.34
N THR A 118 21.94 -25.51 4.88
CA THR A 118 21.94 -25.96 6.27
C THR A 118 22.31 -24.84 7.24
N ASP A 119 22.90 -23.76 6.73
CA ASP A 119 23.16 -22.51 7.45
C ASP A 119 21.87 -21.79 7.89
N LEU A 120 20.74 -22.09 7.24
CA LEU A 120 19.42 -21.58 7.62
C LEU A 120 18.67 -22.48 8.62
N ASN A 121 19.28 -23.59 9.06
CA ASN A 121 18.64 -24.44 10.05
C ASN A 121 18.63 -23.73 11.41
N VAL A 122 17.43 -23.58 11.97
CA VAL A 122 17.21 -23.07 13.31
C VAL A 122 17.92 -24.00 14.33
N PRO A 123 18.74 -23.47 15.25
CA PRO A 123 19.38 -24.28 16.29
C PRO A 123 18.36 -25.08 17.11
N ASP A 124 18.71 -26.30 17.48
CA ASP A 124 17.75 -27.24 18.08
C ASP A 124 17.22 -26.78 19.45
N PHE A 125 17.98 -25.97 20.18
CA PHE A 125 17.50 -25.37 21.43
C PHE A 125 16.35 -24.39 21.20
N VAL A 126 16.38 -23.62 20.10
CA VAL A 126 15.31 -22.68 19.73
C VAL A 126 14.06 -23.46 19.31
N LYS A 127 14.21 -24.56 18.57
CA LYS A 127 13.09 -25.44 18.22
C LYS A 127 12.43 -26.02 19.46
N LYS A 128 13.21 -26.57 20.39
CA LYS A 128 12.70 -27.12 21.67
C LYS A 128 11.93 -26.07 22.48
N HIS A 129 12.41 -24.83 22.49
CA HIS A 129 11.73 -23.73 23.18
C HIS A 129 10.48 -23.24 22.44
N TRP A 130 10.46 -23.31 21.11
CA TRP A 130 9.27 -22.97 20.32
C TRP A 130 8.16 -24.01 20.47
N ASP A 131 8.53 -25.29 20.58
CA ASP A 131 7.57 -26.40 20.67
C ASP A 131 7.01 -26.61 22.09
N SER A 132 7.51 -25.90 23.11
CA SER A 132 7.05 -26.05 24.50
C SER A 132 5.70 -25.37 24.80
N GLY A 133 5.14 -24.59 23.85
CA GLY A 133 3.78 -24.06 23.93
C GLY A 133 3.65 -22.59 23.53
N THR A 134 2.42 -22.06 23.50
CA THR A 134 2.12 -20.71 23.00
C THR A 134 2.84 -19.61 23.78
N LYS A 135 2.92 -19.74 25.12
CA LYS A 135 3.63 -18.77 25.97
C LYS A 135 5.12 -18.67 25.63
N ALA A 136 5.78 -19.81 25.45
CA ALA A 136 7.20 -19.86 25.10
C ALA A 136 7.47 -19.31 23.69
N LYS A 137 6.50 -19.42 22.77
CA LYS A 137 6.56 -18.76 21.45
C LYS A 137 6.47 -17.24 21.57
N ASP A 138 5.57 -16.74 22.42
CA ASP A 138 5.40 -15.30 22.63
C ASP A 138 6.61 -14.69 23.34
N GLU A 139 7.16 -15.38 24.35
CA GLU A 139 8.39 -14.99 25.03
C GLU A 139 9.59 -14.98 24.07
N LEU A 140 9.76 -16.02 23.27
CA LEU A 140 10.83 -16.10 22.27
C LEU A 140 10.67 -15.03 21.18
N ALA A 141 9.43 -14.74 20.75
CA ALA A 141 9.14 -13.67 19.81
C ALA A 141 9.45 -12.30 20.42
N GLN A 142 9.19 -12.10 21.71
CA GLN A 142 9.53 -10.86 22.41
C GLN A 142 11.04 -10.71 22.56
N MET A 143 11.76 -11.75 23.00
CA MET A 143 13.23 -11.73 23.03
C MET A 143 13.84 -11.46 21.65
N LEU A 144 13.27 -11.98 20.57
CA LEU A 144 13.75 -11.69 19.21
C LEU A 144 13.46 -10.25 18.77
N LYS A 145 12.41 -9.61 19.29
CA LYS A 145 12.14 -8.17 19.10
C LYS A 145 13.06 -7.30 19.94
N ASP A 146 13.47 -7.77 21.10
CA ASP A 146 14.31 -7.03 22.03
C ASP A 146 15.80 -7.17 21.67
N ALA A 147 16.21 -8.34 21.16
CA ALA A 147 17.58 -8.65 20.75
C ALA A 147 17.90 -8.19 19.32
N ASN A 148 16.91 -8.13 18.43
CA ASN A 148 17.08 -7.42 17.17
C ASN A 148 16.68 -5.97 17.37
N PHE A 149 17.62 -5.07 17.07
CA PHE A 149 17.44 -3.65 16.76
C PHE A 149 17.75 -2.67 17.92
N GLU A 150 19.03 -2.27 17.97
CA GLU A 150 19.31 -0.83 17.82
C GLU A 150 18.40 -0.30 16.71
N ARG A 151 17.35 0.42 17.13
CA ARG A 151 16.19 0.80 16.31
C ARG A 151 16.55 1.66 15.09
N GLU A 152 17.79 2.11 14.99
CA GLU A 152 18.26 3.07 13.99
C GLU A 152 18.90 2.40 12.75
N ALA A 153 19.45 1.18 12.84
CA ALA A 153 20.31 0.65 11.78
C ALA A 153 19.68 -0.41 10.86
N LEU A 154 18.57 -1.04 11.23
CA LEU A 154 18.02 -2.16 10.46
C LEU A 154 16.52 -1.97 10.21
N MET A 155 16.23 -1.33 9.09
CA MET A 155 14.90 -1.22 8.49
C MET A 155 14.49 -2.59 7.88
N ILE A 156 14.28 -3.60 8.72
CA ILE A 156 13.71 -4.88 8.26
C ILE A 156 12.19 -4.73 8.20
N VAL A 157 11.70 -4.63 6.96
CA VAL A 157 10.31 -4.65 6.53
C VAL A 157 9.53 -5.76 7.24
N VAL A 158 8.72 -5.44 8.25
CA VAL A 158 7.62 -6.32 8.69
C VAL A 158 6.42 -5.49 9.17
N LYS A 159 5.89 -4.63 8.30
CA LYS A 159 4.47 -4.28 8.43
C LYS A 159 3.69 -5.34 7.64
N LYS A 160 3.32 -6.44 8.30
CA LYS A 160 2.29 -7.35 7.77
C LYS A 160 0.98 -6.57 7.81
N GLU A 161 0.68 -5.83 6.74
CA GLU A 161 -0.65 -5.29 6.54
C GLU A 161 -1.61 -6.47 6.43
N LYS A 162 -2.44 -6.63 7.45
CA LYS A 162 -3.53 -7.62 7.44
C LYS A 162 -4.57 -7.08 6.46
N TYR A 163 -4.56 -7.58 5.23
CA TYR A 163 -5.64 -7.31 4.29
C TYR A 163 -6.84 -8.17 4.71
N SER A 164 -7.84 -7.53 5.31
CA SER A 164 -9.16 -8.14 5.47
C SER A 164 -9.86 -8.09 4.11
N MET A 165 -9.95 -9.24 3.44
CA MET A 165 -10.74 -9.35 2.22
C MET A 165 -12.21 -9.52 2.62
N THR A 166 -13.05 -8.55 2.29
CA THR A 166 -14.49 -8.66 2.44
C THR A 166 -15.00 -9.65 1.38
N VAL A 167 -15.61 -10.74 1.85
CA VAL A 167 -16.31 -11.69 0.97
C VAL A 167 -17.76 -11.28 0.99
N GLU A 168 -18.27 -10.85 -0.16
CA GLU A 168 -19.69 -10.55 -0.32
C GLU A 168 -20.39 -11.82 -0.80
N GLU A 169 -21.49 -12.18 -0.15
CA GLU A 169 -22.30 -13.34 -0.50
C GLU A 169 -23.71 -12.84 -0.84
N GLY A 170 -24.25 -13.27 -1.97
CA GLY A 170 -25.53 -12.77 -2.46
C GLY A 170 -26.16 -13.69 -3.49
N TRP A 171 -27.45 -13.44 -3.74
CA TRP A 171 -28.21 -14.04 -4.82
C TRP A 171 -28.11 -13.13 -6.04
N PHE A 172 -27.70 -13.69 -7.17
CA PHE A 172 -27.52 -12.93 -8.41
C PHE A 172 -28.19 -13.66 -9.57
N ALA A 173 -28.84 -12.89 -10.45
CA ALA A 173 -29.27 -13.38 -11.74
C ALA A 173 -28.06 -13.54 -12.68
N GLU A 174 -28.21 -14.34 -13.75
CA GLU A 174 -27.15 -14.53 -14.74
C GLU A 174 -26.71 -13.20 -15.39
N GLU A 175 -27.67 -12.30 -15.63
CA GLU A 175 -27.44 -10.97 -16.21
C GLU A 175 -26.65 -10.07 -15.25
N GLU A 176 -26.98 -10.07 -13.95
CA GLU A 176 -26.25 -9.29 -12.94
C GLU A 176 -24.80 -9.77 -12.75
N LEU A 177 -24.56 -11.08 -12.81
CA LEU A 177 -23.20 -11.63 -12.77
C LEU A 177 -22.35 -11.13 -13.96
N ARG A 178 -22.98 -10.89 -15.11
CA ARG A 178 -22.32 -10.37 -16.30
C ARG A 178 -22.11 -8.87 -16.22
N ASP A 179 -23.15 -8.10 -15.87
CA ASP A 179 -23.16 -6.65 -15.99
C ASP A 179 -22.55 -5.96 -14.77
N GLU A 180 -22.83 -6.43 -13.55
CA GLU A 180 -22.33 -5.81 -12.32
C GLU A 180 -20.94 -6.30 -11.93
N LEU A 181 -20.69 -7.62 -12.05
CA LEU A 181 -19.43 -8.22 -11.65
C LEU A 181 -18.42 -8.35 -12.79
N GLY A 182 -18.84 -8.14 -14.04
CA GLY A 182 -18.00 -8.30 -15.22
C GLY A 182 -17.47 -9.73 -15.39
N TRP A 183 -18.20 -10.75 -14.92
CA TRP A 183 -17.72 -12.13 -15.06
C TRP A 183 -17.78 -12.59 -16.51
N SER A 184 -16.74 -13.33 -16.93
CA SER A 184 -16.73 -13.94 -18.26
C SER A 184 -17.79 -15.04 -18.35
N ALA A 185 -18.33 -15.26 -19.56
CA ALA A 185 -19.34 -16.29 -19.83
C ALA A 185 -18.90 -17.69 -19.33
N THR A 186 -17.62 -18.03 -19.46
CA THR A 186 -17.07 -19.31 -18.97
C THR A 186 -17.13 -19.42 -17.44
N LYS A 187 -16.86 -18.33 -16.72
CA LYS A 187 -16.91 -18.30 -15.26
C LYS A 187 -18.35 -18.39 -14.76
N ILE A 188 -19.26 -17.67 -15.41
CA ILE A 188 -20.70 -17.72 -15.16
C ILE A 188 -21.22 -19.15 -15.36
N ALA A 189 -20.92 -19.78 -16.50
CA ALA A 189 -21.33 -21.16 -16.77
C ALA A 189 -20.81 -22.16 -15.72
N GLY A 190 -19.57 -21.98 -15.25
CA GLY A 190 -19.00 -22.79 -14.17
C GLY A 190 -19.73 -22.62 -12.83
N ALA A 191 -20.06 -21.38 -12.47
CA ALA A 191 -20.80 -21.07 -11.25
C ALA A 191 -22.24 -21.62 -11.30
N ILE A 192 -22.95 -21.41 -12.40
CA ILE A 192 -24.31 -21.95 -12.61
C ILE A 192 -24.28 -23.48 -12.53
N LYS A 193 -23.31 -24.14 -13.18
CA LYS A 193 -23.16 -25.60 -13.09
C LYS A 193 -22.98 -26.08 -11.66
N HIS A 194 -22.20 -25.37 -10.84
CA HIS A 194 -22.03 -25.69 -9.43
C HIS A 194 -23.32 -25.48 -8.62
N CYS A 195 -24.04 -24.38 -8.86
CA CYS A 195 -25.30 -24.10 -8.17
C CYS A 195 -26.40 -25.10 -8.56
N MET A 196 -26.48 -25.48 -9.84
CA MET A 196 -27.42 -26.49 -10.34
C MET A 196 -27.17 -27.88 -9.75
N ALA A 197 -25.91 -28.22 -9.43
CA ALA A 197 -25.59 -29.46 -8.73
C ALA A 197 -26.15 -29.47 -7.28
N ASN A 198 -26.37 -28.29 -6.68
CA ASN A 198 -26.91 -28.11 -5.33
C ASN A 198 -28.20 -27.28 -5.37
N LYS A 199 -29.15 -27.69 -6.20
CA LYS A 199 -30.35 -26.92 -6.55
C LYS A 199 -31.18 -26.49 -5.33
N GLU A 200 -31.25 -27.31 -4.29
CA GLU A 200 -32.04 -27.02 -3.08
C GLU A 200 -31.50 -25.84 -2.26
N THR A 201 -30.20 -25.57 -2.32
CA THR A 201 -29.53 -24.58 -1.45
C THR A 201 -28.98 -23.37 -2.20
N HIS A 202 -28.64 -23.52 -3.49
CA HIS A 202 -27.92 -22.51 -4.26
C HIS A 202 -28.69 -21.95 -5.46
N VAL A 203 -29.94 -22.37 -5.65
CA VAL A 203 -30.81 -21.88 -6.73
C VAL A 203 -32.15 -21.49 -6.13
N ARG A 204 -32.64 -20.30 -6.45
CA ARG A 204 -34.00 -19.87 -6.13
C ARG A 204 -34.65 -19.19 -7.33
N SER A 205 -35.97 -19.18 -7.37
CA SER A 205 -36.71 -18.32 -8.28
C SER A 205 -36.96 -16.99 -7.60
N ASN A 206 -36.64 -15.90 -8.27
CA ASN A 206 -37.04 -14.56 -7.86
C ASN A 206 -38.58 -14.48 -7.86
N LEU A 207 -39.14 -13.77 -6.88
CA LEU A 207 -40.59 -13.63 -6.68
C LEU A 207 -41.24 -12.67 -7.69
N TYR A 208 -40.47 -11.73 -8.26
CA TYR A 208 -41.04 -10.66 -9.07
C TYR A 208 -41.16 -11.02 -10.55
N ASP A 209 -40.07 -11.55 -11.12
CA ASP A 209 -39.92 -11.85 -12.55
C ASP A 209 -39.86 -13.36 -12.84
N GLY A 210 -39.75 -14.19 -11.80
CA GLY A 210 -39.57 -15.64 -11.95
C GLY A 210 -38.19 -16.04 -12.47
N ALA A 211 -37.22 -15.11 -12.51
CA ALA A 211 -35.87 -15.41 -12.96
C ALA A 211 -35.15 -16.31 -11.96
N LEU A 212 -34.29 -17.21 -12.45
CA LEU A 212 -33.45 -18.03 -11.56
C LEU A 212 -32.28 -17.21 -11.05
N GLU A 213 -32.17 -17.12 -9.73
CA GLU A 213 -31.05 -16.51 -9.03
C GLU A 213 -30.15 -17.59 -8.42
N TYR A 214 -28.85 -17.34 -8.46
CA TYR A 214 -27.82 -18.25 -7.99
C TYR A 214 -27.10 -17.65 -6.79
N TRP A 215 -26.91 -18.45 -5.74
CA TRP A 215 -26.11 -18.02 -4.58
C TRP A 215 -24.63 -18.08 -4.90
N VAL A 216 -23.98 -16.92 -4.92
CA VAL A 216 -22.56 -16.79 -5.31
C VAL A 216 -21.79 -16.06 -4.22
N LYS A 217 -20.60 -16.60 -3.90
CA LYS A 217 -19.63 -15.95 -3.02
C LYS A 217 -18.62 -15.19 -3.86
N ILE A 218 -18.69 -13.86 -3.80
CA ILE A 218 -17.78 -12.97 -4.50
C ILE A 218 -16.61 -12.70 -3.56
N ARG A 219 -15.44 -13.21 -3.95
CA ARG A 219 -14.19 -12.72 -3.35
C ARG A 219 -14.03 -11.31 -3.90
N GLY A 220 -14.22 -10.30 -3.05
CA GLY A 220 -13.91 -8.91 -3.39
C GLY A 220 -12.55 -8.89 -4.10
N GLY A 221 -12.51 -8.30 -5.29
CA GLY A 221 -11.29 -8.26 -6.09
C GLY A 221 -10.12 -7.74 -5.25
N PRO A 222 -8.86 -8.09 -5.60
CA PRO A 222 -7.72 -7.50 -4.94
C PRO A 222 -7.90 -5.98 -4.97
N VAL A 223 -7.83 -5.33 -3.81
CA VAL A 223 -7.80 -3.86 -3.69
C VAL A 223 -6.86 -3.38 -4.79
N VAL A 224 -7.39 -2.62 -5.75
CA VAL A 224 -6.62 -2.13 -6.89
C VAL A 224 -5.55 -1.20 -6.31
N MET A 225 -4.38 -1.77 -6.05
CA MET A 225 -3.19 -1.01 -5.71
C MET A 225 -2.87 -0.15 -6.94
N PRO A 226 -2.63 1.16 -6.77
CA PRO A 226 -2.33 2.05 -7.88
C PRO A 226 -1.23 1.47 -8.78
N GLU A 227 -1.38 1.55 -10.10
CA GLU A 227 -0.44 0.99 -11.10
C GLU A 227 1.03 1.39 -10.89
N ASN A 228 1.27 2.47 -10.14
CA ASN A 228 2.60 2.97 -9.80
C ASN A 228 3.34 2.11 -8.77
N PHE A 229 2.65 1.22 -8.04
CA PHE A 229 3.27 0.43 -6.99
C PHE A 229 4.10 -0.75 -7.54
N CYS A 230 3.66 -1.38 -8.64
CA CYS A 230 4.36 -2.55 -9.19
C CYS A 230 5.48 -2.21 -10.19
N LYS A 231 5.47 -1.01 -10.80
CA LYS A 231 6.48 -0.61 -11.79
C LYS A 231 7.88 -0.42 -11.21
N ASN A 232 8.02 -0.26 -9.89
CA ASN A 232 9.33 -0.05 -9.24
C ASN A 232 10.06 -1.34 -8.80
N LEU A 233 9.46 -2.52 -8.93
CA LEU A 233 10.08 -3.78 -8.49
C LEU A 233 10.95 -4.45 -9.56
N GLY A 234 10.83 -4.06 -10.84
CA GLY A 234 11.58 -4.66 -11.95
C GLY A 234 13.06 -4.22 -12.07
N GLY A 235 13.51 -3.24 -11.28
CA GLY A 235 14.86 -2.66 -11.39
C GLY A 235 15.86 -3.10 -10.32
N VAL A 236 15.47 -3.97 -9.38
CA VAL A 236 16.29 -4.31 -8.19
C VAL A 236 17.52 -5.14 -8.58
N GLU A 237 17.42 -5.97 -9.61
CA GLU A 237 18.50 -6.90 -9.98
C GLU A 237 19.63 -6.22 -10.78
N GLN A 238 19.35 -5.11 -11.47
CA GLN A 238 20.37 -4.34 -12.20
C GLN A 238 21.13 -3.33 -11.33
N ARG A 239 20.54 -2.85 -10.22
CA ARG A 239 21.22 -1.93 -9.28
C ARG A 239 22.26 -2.63 -8.42
N ALA A 240 22.01 -3.89 -8.03
CA ALA A 240 22.93 -4.68 -7.21
C ALA A 240 24.31 -4.92 -7.85
N LEU A 241 24.44 -4.76 -9.17
CA LEU A 241 25.72 -4.88 -9.89
C LEU A 241 26.45 -3.53 -10.08
N ALA A 242 25.76 -2.40 -9.95
CA ALA A 242 26.35 -1.06 -10.03
C ALA A 242 26.84 -0.54 -8.65
N ASP A 243 26.25 -1.02 -7.55
CA ASP A 243 26.45 -0.47 -6.19
C ASP A 243 27.80 -0.78 -5.52
N LYS A 244 28.78 -1.39 -6.21
CA LYS A 244 30.12 -1.63 -5.63
C LYS A 244 31.11 -0.48 -5.79
N LYS A 245 30.74 0.62 -6.46
CA LYS A 245 31.69 1.72 -6.73
C LYS A 245 31.30 3.10 -6.19
N ASP A 246 30.05 3.30 -5.73
CA ASP A 246 29.51 4.62 -5.33
C ASP A 246 28.82 4.63 -3.94
N ALA A 247 29.24 3.76 -3.02
CA ALA A 247 28.58 3.62 -1.70
C ALA A 247 28.54 4.91 -0.87
N ASN A 248 29.51 5.81 -1.02
CA ASN A 248 29.56 7.05 -0.24
C ASN A 248 28.77 8.22 -0.86
N LYS A 249 28.35 8.12 -2.13
CA LYS A 249 27.53 9.18 -2.78
C LYS A 249 26.03 8.87 -2.72
N ALA A 250 25.67 7.59 -2.70
CA ALA A 250 24.27 7.16 -2.64
C ALA A 250 23.59 7.44 -1.29
N GLU A 251 24.33 7.53 -0.19
CA GLU A 251 23.75 7.83 1.13
C GLU A 251 23.20 9.27 1.23
N ASP A 252 23.89 10.25 0.65
CA ASP A 252 23.44 11.65 0.67
C ASP A 252 22.25 11.87 -0.27
N ASP A 253 22.26 11.25 -1.46
CA ASP A 253 21.13 11.31 -2.40
C ASP A 253 19.85 10.67 -1.82
N THR A 254 19.99 9.62 -0.98
CA THR A 254 18.85 8.94 -0.34
C THR A 254 18.26 9.76 0.81
N LYS A 255 19.09 10.50 1.56
CA LYS A 255 18.63 11.41 2.63
C LYS A 255 17.86 12.58 2.05
N ASN A 256 18.36 13.18 0.97
CA ASN A 256 17.67 14.27 0.28
C ASN A 256 16.32 13.83 -0.29
N ALA A 257 16.23 12.64 -0.90
CA ALA A 257 14.97 12.11 -1.43
C ALA A 257 13.90 11.88 -0.33
N LYS A 258 14.32 11.43 0.86
CA LYS A 258 13.40 11.28 2.01
C LYS A 258 12.90 12.63 2.49
N PHE A 259 13.78 13.63 2.59
CA PHE A 259 13.42 14.98 3.03
C PHE A 259 12.40 15.63 2.08
N THR A 260 12.60 15.52 0.76
CA THR A 260 11.65 16.03 -0.24
C THR A 260 10.28 15.35 -0.12
N GLN A 261 10.25 14.03 0.10
CA GLN A 261 8.99 13.31 0.26
C GLN A 261 8.23 13.73 1.52
N THR A 262 8.94 13.96 2.63
CA THR A 262 8.33 14.44 3.88
C THR A 262 7.82 15.87 3.75
N ALA A 263 8.54 16.75 3.05
CA ALA A 263 8.12 18.12 2.79
C ALA A 263 6.86 18.18 1.91
N GLU A 264 6.80 17.37 0.85
CA GLU A 264 5.60 17.23 0.02
C GLU A 264 4.39 16.70 0.80
N ALA A 265 4.60 15.71 1.66
CA ALA A 265 3.54 15.18 2.51
C ALA A 265 3.00 16.23 3.49
N LEU A 266 3.89 17.03 4.10
CA LEU A 266 3.52 18.13 4.98
C LEU A 266 2.73 19.21 4.22
N ASN A 267 3.17 19.60 3.01
CA ASN A 267 2.44 20.57 2.18
C ASN A 267 1.03 20.08 1.83
N LYS A 268 0.87 18.81 1.44
CA LYS A 268 -0.46 18.22 1.17
C LYS A 268 -1.36 18.24 2.41
N TYR A 269 -0.79 18.00 3.59
CA TYR A 269 -1.53 18.07 4.84
C TYR A 269 -1.99 19.50 5.16
N ILE A 270 -1.10 20.49 4.99
CA ILE A 270 -1.40 21.92 5.13
C ILE A 270 -2.54 22.33 4.18
N ASP A 271 -2.48 21.94 2.90
CA ASP A 271 -3.52 22.22 1.91
C ASP A 271 -4.87 21.58 2.26
N SER A 272 -4.83 20.37 2.81
CA SER A 272 -6.03 19.66 3.30
C SER A 272 -6.68 20.39 4.48
N LEU A 273 -5.89 20.89 5.44
CA LEU A 273 -6.39 21.67 6.56
C LEU A 273 -7.06 22.96 6.09
N ASN A 274 -6.41 23.70 5.19
CA ASN A 274 -6.96 24.92 4.59
C ASN A 274 -8.27 24.66 3.84
N THR A 275 -8.31 23.60 3.03
CA THR A 275 -9.50 23.21 2.29
C THR A 275 -10.66 22.86 3.24
N ARG A 276 -10.37 22.15 4.33
CA ARG A 276 -11.39 21.77 5.33
C ARG A 276 -11.90 23.00 6.11
N SER A 277 -10.99 23.87 6.57
CA SER A 277 -11.36 25.14 7.24
C SER A 277 -12.23 26.01 6.33
N GLY A 278 -11.84 26.16 5.05
CA GLY A 278 -12.62 26.91 4.05
C GLY A 278 -14.03 26.35 3.83
N LYS A 279 -14.18 25.03 3.73
CA LYS A 279 -15.49 24.37 3.59
C LYS A 279 -16.38 24.58 4.81
N LEU A 280 -15.83 24.46 6.02
CA LEU A 280 -16.59 24.68 7.25
C LEU A 280 -17.03 26.15 7.39
N ARG A 281 -16.17 27.11 7.04
CA ARG A 281 -16.55 28.54 6.99
C ARG A 281 -17.68 28.79 6.00
N GLY A 282 -17.63 28.15 4.83
CA GLY A 282 -18.73 28.19 3.85
C GLY A 282 -20.04 27.70 4.44
N LEU A 283 -20.01 26.53 5.10
CA LEU A 283 -21.19 25.95 5.74
C LEU A 283 -21.73 26.81 6.88
N VAL A 284 -20.87 27.40 7.70
CA VAL A 284 -21.28 28.36 8.75
C VAL A 284 -21.97 29.59 8.13
N ASN A 285 -21.44 30.13 7.03
CA ASN A 285 -22.04 31.26 6.33
C ASN A 285 -23.40 30.88 5.71
N ASP A 286 -23.54 29.68 5.15
CA ASP A 286 -24.79 29.20 4.58
C ASP A 286 -25.85 28.95 5.68
N LEU A 287 -25.46 28.39 6.82
CA LEU A 287 -26.34 28.22 7.98
C LEU A 287 -26.84 29.57 8.50
N ARG A 288 -25.95 30.56 8.60
CA ARG A 288 -26.31 31.93 9.02
C ARG A 288 -27.27 32.62 8.07
N LYS A 289 -27.17 32.36 6.76
CA LYS A 289 -28.02 32.97 5.73
C LYS A 289 -29.41 32.34 5.66
N ASN A 290 -29.48 31.01 5.77
CA ASN A 290 -30.69 30.26 5.42
C ASN A 290 -31.59 29.92 6.62
N TYR A 291 -31.09 30.05 7.85
CA TYR A 291 -31.82 29.62 9.05
C TYR A 291 -31.98 30.75 10.06
N SER A 292 -33.05 30.70 10.85
CA SER A 292 -33.30 31.68 11.92
C SER A 292 -32.27 31.56 13.04
N ALA A 293 -31.88 32.69 13.63
CA ALA A 293 -30.77 32.79 14.57
C ALA A 293 -30.95 31.97 15.88
N GLN A 294 -32.17 31.56 16.22
CA GLN A 294 -32.46 30.88 17.49
C GLN A 294 -32.14 29.37 17.48
N GLU A 295 -32.39 28.66 16.37
CA GLU A 295 -32.21 27.21 16.32
C GLU A 295 -30.79 26.79 15.92
N THR A 296 -30.07 27.65 15.20
CA THR A 296 -28.74 27.33 14.65
C THR A 296 -27.56 27.82 15.48
N SER A 297 -27.78 28.52 16.60
CA SER A 297 -26.67 29.14 17.34
C SER A 297 -25.69 28.12 17.93
N LYS A 298 -26.18 26.99 18.46
CA LYS A 298 -25.32 25.93 19.01
C LYS A 298 -24.50 25.22 17.93
N PRO A 299 -25.10 24.68 16.84
CA PRO A 299 -24.31 24.08 15.76
C PRO A 299 -23.29 25.04 15.14
N ILE A 300 -23.63 26.32 14.98
CA ILE A 300 -22.69 27.34 14.47
C ILE A 300 -21.51 27.50 15.42
N ALA A 301 -21.76 27.62 16.74
CA ALA A 301 -20.70 27.76 17.73
C ALA A 301 -19.77 26.53 17.76
N ASP A 302 -20.32 25.32 17.64
CA ASP A 302 -19.53 24.09 17.59
C ASP A 302 -18.66 24.03 16.32
N LEU A 303 -19.20 24.42 15.16
CA LEU A 303 -18.45 24.51 13.91
C LEU A 303 -17.35 25.58 13.95
N GLU A 304 -17.62 26.72 14.57
CA GLU A 304 -16.61 27.78 14.76
C GLU A 304 -15.47 27.33 15.66
N LYS A 305 -15.76 26.55 16.70
CA LYS A 305 -14.74 25.94 17.55
C LYS A 305 -13.86 24.95 16.78
N GLU A 306 -14.46 24.13 15.91
CA GLU A 306 -13.71 23.21 15.05
C GLU A 306 -12.85 23.97 14.01
N ILE A 307 -13.36 25.07 13.45
CA ILE A 307 -12.59 25.95 12.56
C ILE A 307 -11.37 26.52 13.28
N GLN A 308 -11.55 27.03 14.51
CA GLN A 308 -10.45 27.55 15.33
C GLN A 308 -9.39 26.47 15.62
N ALA A 309 -9.82 25.24 15.91
CA ALA A 309 -8.90 24.12 16.11
C ALA A 309 -8.10 23.79 14.84
N LEU A 310 -8.75 23.77 13.67
CA LEU A 310 -8.09 23.55 12.38
C LEU A 310 -7.11 24.66 12.03
N ASP A 311 -7.48 25.93 12.26
CA ASP A 311 -6.60 27.07 12.02
C ASP A 311 -5.37 27.02 12.95
N TYR A 312 -5.55 26.63 14.21
CA TYR A 312 -4.43 26.42 15.15
C TYR A 312 -3.48 25.30 14.68
N HIS A 313 -4.02 24.17 14.19
CA HIS A 313 -3.20 23.11 13.63
C HIS A 313 -2.47 23.53 12.35
N TYR A 314 -3.10 24.35 11.52
CA TYR A 314 -2.49 24.93 10.33
C TYR A 314 -1.29 25.80 10.70
N GLU A 315 -1.45 26.73 11.65
CA GLU A 315 -0.37 27.59 12.17
C GLU A 315 0.83 26.76 12.67
N LEU A 316 0.57 25.70 13.46
CA LEU A 316 1.63 24.79 13.93
C LEU A 316 2.38 24.10 12.79
N CYS A 317 1.67 23.67 11.73
CA CYS A 317 2.31 23.03 10.58
C CYS A 317 3.15 24.01 9.76
N VAL A 318 2.67 25.25 9.61
CA VAL A 318 3.42 26.33 8.95
C VAL A 318 4.67 26.68 9.76
N GLU A 319 4.58 26.80 11.08
CA GLU A 319 5.74 27.01 11.94
C GLU A 319 6.77 25.87 11.86
N ALA A 320 6.30 24.62 11.85
CA ALA A 320 7.20 23.48 11.72
C ALA A 320 7.93 23.48 10.37
N LYS A 321 7.22 23.85 9.29
CA LYS A 321 7.78 23.99 7.96
C LYS A 321 8.86 25.08 7.92
N THR A 322 8.57 26.27 8.42
CA THR A 322 9.53 27.39 8.40
C THR A 322 10.76 27.11 9.27
N LYS A 323 10.57 26.45 10.43
CA LYS A 323 11.70 25.98 11.27
C LYS A 323 12.58 24.97 10.51
N GLY A 324 11.97 23.99 9.83
CA GLY A 324 12.71 23.02 9.02
C GLY A 324 13.48 23.65 7.86
N GLU A 325 12.89 24.64 7.18
CA GLU A 325 13.56 25.40 6.12
C GLU A 325 14.75 26.22 6.66
N LEU A 326 14.59 26.87 7.80
CA LEU A 326 15.67 27.61 8.47
C LEU A 326 16.82 26.70 8.93
N GLU A 327 16.51 25.50 9.44
CA GLU A 327 17.53 24.52 9.83
C GLU A 327 18.28 23.97 8.62
N GLY A 328 17.59 23.71 7.50
CA GLY A 328 18.22 23.33 6.24
C GLY A 328 19.19 24.40 5.73
N LEU A 329 18.77 25.67 5.71
CA LEU A 329 19.64 26.79 5.32
C LEU A 329 20.87 26.94 6.24
N LYS A 330 20.71 26.71 7.55
CA LYS A 330 21.84 26.72 8.49
C LYS A 330 22.84 25.61 8.21
N GLN A 331 22.37 24.42 7.83
CA GLN A 331 23.25 23.31 7.46
C GLN A 331 23.99 23.59 6.16
N GLU A 332 23.34 24.18 5.16
CA GLU A 332 23.98 24.59 3.91
C GLU A 332 25.05 25.67 4.12
N LEU A 333 24.83 26.62 5.03
CA LEU A 333 25.78 27.70 5.32
C LEU A 333 27.02 27.23 6.13
N LEU A 334 26.93 26.08 6.81
CA LEU A 334 28.02 25.49 7.58
C LEU A 334 28.85 24.47 6.79
N ALA A 335 28.38 24.03 5.62
CA ALA A 335 29.02 23.04 4.75
C ALA A 335 30.02 23.68 3.77
#